data_AF-A0ABD5SUC1-F1
#
_entry.id   AF-A0ABD5SUC1-F1
#
_cell.length_a   1.000
_cell.length_b   1.000
_cell.length_c   1.000
_cell.angle_alpha   90.00
_cell.angle_beta   90.00
_cell.angle_gamma   90.00
#
_symmetry.space_group_name_H-M   'P 1'
#
loop_
_entity.id
_entity.type
_entity.pdbx_description
1 polymer ?
#
loop_
_entity_poly.entity_id
_entity_poly.type
_entity_poly.pdbx_seq_one_letter_code
_entity_poly.pdbx_strand_id
1 'polypeptide(L)' 'MDESPSVSESFDDPRITPQFCRRLPDSTGDLVLLGVVHDHPASIARVERVLQRVEPETLALELPPVAMPLYRIYARKGDA' A
#
# COMPACT_ATOMS: atom_id res chain seq x y z
N MET A 1 26.78 4.16 5.11
CA MET A 1 25.50 3.46 5.23
C MET A 1 24.84 3.65 3.89
N ASP A 2 24.80 2.61 3.05
CA ASP A 2 24.02 2.69 1.82
C ASP A 2 22.55 2.73 2.24
N GLU A 3 21.90 3.86 1.96
CA GLU A 3 20.45 3.96 2.08
C GLU A 3 19.88 2.93 1.11
N SER A 4 19.13 1.95 1.63
CA SER A 4 18.49 0.97 0.76
C SER A 4 17.59 1.72 -0.23
N PRO A 5 17.59 1.35 -1.53
CA PRO A 5 16.82 2.06 -2.54
C PRO A 5 15.37 2.19 -2.09
N SER A 6 14.78 3.35 -2.36
CA SER A 6 13.41 3.62 -1.97
C SER A 6 12.49 2.62 -2.68
N VAL A 7 11.40 2.20 -2.01
CA VAL A 7 10.45 1.24 -2.60
C VAL A 7 9.97 1.73 -3.98
N SER A 8 9.78 3.03 -4.14
CA SER A 8 9.36 3.67 -5.39
C SER A 8 10.34 3.45 -6.55
N GLU A 9 11.65 3.49 -6.32
CA GLU A 9 12.68 3.30 -7.35
C GLU A 9 12.73 1.86 -7.88
N SER A 10 12.11 0.91 -7.18
CA SER A 10 11.99 -0.47 -7.64
C SER A 10 10.89 -0.70 -8.67
N PHE A 11 10.11 0.34 -9.00
CA PHE A 11 9.01 0.28 -9.97
C PHE A 11 9.33 1.07 -11.23
N ASP A 12 9.24 0.39 -12.38
CA ASP A 12 9.16 1.06 -13.70
C ASP A 12 7.69 1.43 -13.99
N ASP A 13 7.15 2.36 -13.18
CA ASP A 13 5.78 2.86 -13.32
C ASP A 13 5.74 4.36 -12.97
N PRO A 14 5.41 5.25 -13.93
CA PRO A 14 5.41 6.70 -13.70
C PRO A 14 4.37 7.14 -12.66
N ARG A 15 3.43 6.29 -12.29
CA ARG A 15 2.42 6.55 -11.26
C ARG A 15 2.98 6.32 -9.85
N ILE A 16 4.12 5.64 -9.71
CA ILE A 16 4.74 5.28 -8.44
C ILE A 16 5.97 6.15 -8.22
N THR A 17 5.80 7.24 -7.48
CA THR A 17 6.86 8.19 -7.19
C THR A 17 7.06 8.32 -5.68
N PRO A 18 8.21 8.85 -5.22
CA PRO A 18 8.45 9.10 -3.78
C PRO A 18 7.39 10.00 -3.11
N GLN A 19 6.64 10.79 -3.90
CA GLN A 19 5.53 11.60 -3.39
C GLN A 19 4.35 10.74 -2.92
N PHE A 20 4.06 9.63 -3.61
CA PHE A 20 2.88 8.80 -3.37
C PHE A 20 3.19 7.42 -2.82
N CYS A 21 4.46 7.01 -2.78
CA CYS A 21 4.91 5.76 -2.22
C CYS A 21 6.15 6.03 -1.36
N ARG A 22 6.05 5.75 -0.06
CA ARG A 22 7.13 5.97 0.90
C ARG A 22 7.34 4.72 1.73
N ARG A 23 8.60 4.31 1.89
CA ARG A 23 8.99 3.27 2.86
C ARG A 23 9.39 3.94 4.16
N LEU A 24 8.82 3.47 5.26
CA LEU A 24 9.14 3.86 6.62
C LEU A 24 9.74 2.62 7.31
N PRO A 25 11.07 2.55 7.47
CA PRO A 25 11.70 1.39 8.07
C PRO A 25 11.49 1.36 9.58
N ASP A 26 11.28 0.16 10.13
CA ASP A 26 11.25 -0.11 11.56
C ASP A 26 11.91 -1.46 11.88
N SER A 27 12.38 -1.61 13.12
CA SER A 27 13.01 -2.85 13.60
C SER A 27 12.10 -4.08 13.56
N THR A 28 10.78 -3.89 13.57
CA THR A 28 9.77 -4.95 13.55
C THR A 28 9.23 -5.25 12.15
N GLY A 29 9.62 -4.46 11.15
CA GLY A 29 9.15 -4.57 9.77
C GLY A 29 9.01 -3.21 9.10
N ASP A 30 9.07 -3.16 7.77
CA ASP A 30 8.87 -1.93 7.03
C ASP A 30 7.38 -1.61 6.83
N LEU A 31 7.01 -0.34 6.94
CA LEU A 31 5.72 0.17 6.51
C LEU A 31 5.84 0.85 5.15
N VAL A 32 5.07 0.40 4.17
CA VAL A 32 4.93 1.10 2.87
C VAL A 32 3.65 1.93 2.89
N LEU A 33 3.79 3.26 2.92
CA LEU A 33 2.68 4.19 2.89
C LEU A 33 2.39 4.60 1.45
N LEU A 34 1.16 4.33 1.00
CA LEU A 34 0.66 4.71 -0.32
C LEU A 34 -0.34 5.85 -0.22
N GLY A 35 0.00 7.00 -0.79
CA GLY A 35 -0.92 8.11 -0.96
C GLY A 35 -1.89 7.82 -2.10
N VAL A 36 -3.18 8.02 -1.87
CA VAL A 36 -4.23 7.83 -2.87
C VAL A 36 -5.10 9.08 -2.98
N VAL A 37 -5.52 9.38 -4.20
CA VAL A 37 -6.70 10.21 -4.44
C VAL A 37 -7.88 9.26 -4.59
N HIS A 38 -8.94 9.45 -3.81
CA HIS A 38 -10.15 8.65 -3.89
C HIS A 38 -10.72 8.65 -5.32
N ASP A 39 -11.19 7.48 -5.75
CA ASP A 39 -11.80 7.24 -7.07
C ASP A 39 -10.93 7.59 -8.29
N HIS A 40 -9.61 7.73 -8.10
CA HIS A 40 -8.69 8.04 -9.20
C HIS A 40 -8.04 6.76 -9.77
N PRO A 41 -8.19 6.46 -11.08
CA PRO A 41 -7.66 5.23 -11.68
C PRO A 41 -6.15 5.03 -11.51
N ALA A 42 -5.36 6.12 -11.55
CA ALA A 42 -3.92 6.02 -11.32
C ALA A 42 -3.56 5.61 -9.88
N SER A 43 -4.40 5.95 -8.89
CA SER A 43 -4.22 5.50 -7.51
C SER A 43 -4.48 4.00 -7.40
N ILE A 44 -5.56 3.52 -8.04
CA ILE A 44 -5.92 2.10 -8.06
C ILE A 44 -4.77 1.27 -8.65
N ALA A 45 -4.32 1.64 -9.86
CA ALA A 45 -3.25 0.91 -10.54
C ALA A 45 -1.92 0.96 -9.76
N ARG A 46 -1.59 2.07 -9.09
CA ARG A 46 -0.43 2.16 -8.19
C ARG A 46 -0.57 1.17 -7.04
N VAL A 47 -1.71 1.14 -6.36
CA VAL A 47 -1.95 0.22 -5.22
C VAL A 47 -1.83 -1.22 -5.68
N GLU A 48 -2.51 -1.60 -6.76
CA GLU A 48 -2.44 -2.96 -7.31
C GLU A 48 -1.00 -3.37 -7.63
N ARG A 49 -0.25 -2.49 -8.32
CA ARG A 49 1.13 -2.78 -8.73
C ARG A 49 2.07 -2.94 -7.54
N VAL A 50 1.91 -2.12 -6.50
CA VAL A 50 2.70 -2.22 -5.27
C VAL A 50 2.36 -3.48 -4.50
N LEU A 51 1.07 -3.81 -4.34
CA LEU A 51 0.64 -5.03 -3.64
C LEU A 51 1.17 -6.30 -4.29
N GLN A 52 1.13 -6.38 -5.63
CA GLN A 52 1.66 -7.52 -6.39
C GLN A 52 3.18 -7.71 -6.22
N ARG A 53 3.92 -6.65 -5.88
CA ARG A 53 5.39 -6.68 -5.82
C ARG A 53 5.93 -6.82 -4.41
N VAL A 54 5.26 -6.18 -3.45
CA VAL A 54 5.66 -6.16 -2.03
C VAL A 54 5.07 -7.35 -1.29
N GLU A 55 3.91 -7.84 -1.71
CA GLU A 55 3.20 -8.97 -1.10
C GLU A 55 3.14 -8.86 0.44
N PRO A 56 2.57 -7.75 0.98
CA PRO A 56 2.61 -7.52 2.42
C PRO A 56 1.69 -8.52 3.15
N GLU A 57 2.14 -8.98 4.31
CA GLU A 57 1.32 -9.83 5.20
C GLU A 57 0.05 -9.11 5.68
N THR A 58 0.12 -7.78 5.84
CA THR A 58 -1.01 -6.95 6.30
C THR A 58 -1.22 -5.76 5.38
N LEU A 59 -2.47 -5.55 4.96
CA LEU A 59 -2.92 -4.35 4.27
C LEU A 59 -3.78 -3.48 5.20
N ALA A 60 -3.23 -2.34 5.62
CA ALA A 60 -3.99 -1.33 6.37
C ALA A 60 -4.75 -0.40 5.40
N LEU A 61 -6.01 -0.09 5.72
CA LEU A 61 -6.88 0.76 4.91
C LEU A 61 -7.33 2.00 5.70
N GLU A 62 -7.32 3.16 5.06
CA GLU A 62 -8.02 4.34 5.55
C GLU A 62 -9.53 4.15 5.35
N LEU A 63 -10.29 4.08 6.45
CA LEU A 63 -11.73 3.84 6.42
C LEU A 63 -12.43 4.72 7.47
N PRO A 64 -13.64 5.22 7.16
CA PRO A 64 -14.47 5.83 8.19
C PRO A 64 -14.89 4.75 9.20
N PRO A 65 -14.98 5.07 10.52
CA PRO A 65 -15.31 4.07 11.56
C PRO A 65 -16.59 3.28 11.27
N VAL A 66 -17.59 3.91 10.66
CA VAL A 66 -18.87 3.29 10.30
C VAL A 66 -18.73 2.18 9.24
N ALA A 67 -17.70 2.22 8.39
CA ALA A 67 -17.45 1.20 7.38
C ALA A 67 -16.66 -0.01 7.92
N MET A 68 -15.99 0.12 9.08
CA MET A 68 -15.15 -0.94 9.64
C MET A 68 -15.87 -2.28 9.83
N PRO A 69 -17.12 -2.36 10.35
CA PRO A 69 -17.81 -3.64 10.53
C PRO A 69 -17.99 -4.40 9.20
N LEU A 70 -18.27 -3.69 8.11
CA LEU A 70 -18.41 -4.27 6.77
C LEU A 70 -17.07 -4.82 6.26
N TYR A 71 -16.00 -4.04 6.33
CA TYR A 71 -14.68 -4.48 5.88
C TYR A 71 -14.13 -5.65 6.71
N ARG A 72 -14.45 -5.73 8.01
CA ARG A 72 -14.14 -6.92 8.83
C ARG A 72 -14.84 -8.19 8.33
N ILE A 73 -16.02 -8.08 7.72
CA ILE A 73 -16.71 -9.21 7.10
C ILE A 73 -15.99 -9.62 5.82
N TYR A 74 -15.59 -8.66 4.98
CA TYR A 74 -14.84 -8.94 3.75
C TYR A 74 -13.48 -9.60 4.03
N ALA A 75 -12.75 -9.10 5.02
CA ALA A 75 -11.46 -9.68 5.43
C ALA A 75 -11.61 -11.16 5.81
N ARG A 76 -12.64 -11.54 6.57
CA ARG A 76 -12.89 -12.95 6.94
C ARG A 76 -13.31 -13.85 5.78
N LYS A 77 -13.88 -13.29 4.71
CA LYS A 77 -14.35 -14.05 3.54
C LYS A 77 -13.26 -14.24 2.48
N GLY A 78 -12.21 -13.42 2.50
CA GLY A 78 -11.10 -13.49 1.55
C GLY A 78 -10.13 -14.66 1.76
N ASP A 79 -10.28 -15.40 2.88
CA ASP A 79 -9.47 -16.58 3.22
C ASP A 79 -10.07 -17.92 2.70
N ALA A 80 -10.99 -17.87 1.73
CA ALA A 80 -11.69 -19.05 1.18
C ALA A 80 -11.27 -19.40 -0.25
#